data_AF-A0A816CWE7-F1
#
_entry.id   AF-A0A816CWE7-F1
#
_cell.length_a   1.000
_cell.length_b   1.000
_cell.length_c   1.000
_cell.angle_alpha   90.00
_cell.angle_beta   90.00
_cell.angle_gamma   90.00
#
_symmetry.space_group_name_H-M   'P 1'
#
loop_
_entity.id
_entity.type
_entity.pdbx_description
1 polymer ?
#
loop_
_entity_poly.entity_id
_entity_poly.type
_entity_poly.pdbx_seq_one_letter_code
_entity_poly.pdbx_strand_id
1 'polypeptide(L)'
;MTMNKTTFESLANEIFFDLFELFNGIDLFRALHGLNTRFKSLLLIYFRNNRIDLRSILKKDFDFFCKNYLPSILNNTIYLRISNDEDTPFQCTHFLSAGFTLDQFINLRSLTFYCINSDQKINESFFFNINRLDQLTNLKFVECQLFNINIENFDNIINQIWNLPKLTHLYWDCKFNLNVISIPTVVSKSLQYLTVCRPYWDSSELVDFFEKTPNLKIFSTSLDT
;
A
#
# COMPACT_ATOMS: atom_id res chain seq x y z
N MET A 1 -54.25 -2.16 11.31
CA MET A 1 -53.19 -1.18 11.07
C MET A 1 -51.89 -1.80 11.54
N THR A 2 -51.17 -2.49 10.67
CA THR A 2 -49.85 -3.07 11.01
C THR A 2 -48.87 -1.92 11.13
N MET A 3 -48.33 -1.69 12.33
CA MET A 3 -47.16 -0.81 12.49
C MET A 3 -46.07 -1.35 11.59
N ASN A 4 -45.65 -0.56 10.59
CA ASN A 4 -44.45 -0.84 9.83
C ASN A 4 -43.29 -0.81 10.83
N LYS A 5 -42.83 -1.99 11.24
CA LYS A 5 -41.60 -2.13 12.01
C LYS A 5 -40.48 -1.63 11.11
N THR A 6 -39.98 -0.43 11.38
CA THR A 6 -38.71 0.04 10.83
C THR A 6 -37.63 -0.90 11.35
N THR A 7 -37.14 -1.76 10.47
CA THR A 7 -35.98 -2.59 10.76
C THR A 7 -34.72 -1.82 10.39
N PHE A 8 -33.59 -2.18 10.98
CA PHE A 8 -32.30 -1.55 10.64
C PHE A 8 -32.03 -1.64 9.14
N GLU A 9 -32.39 -2.76 8.51
CA GLU A 9 -32.31 -3.03 7.08
C GLU A 9 -33.25 -2.18 6.21
N SER A 10 -34.07 -1.30 6.79
CA SER A 10 -34.90 -0.33 6.06
C SER A 10 -34.30 1.07 5.97
N LEU A 11 -33.19 1.33 6.67
CA LEU A 11 -32.46 2.60 6.57
C LEU A 11 -31.96 2.84 5.15
N ALA A 12 -31.76 4.10 4.74
CA ALA A 12 -31.23 4.45 3.43
C ALA A 12 -29.74 4.09 3.29
N ASN A 13 -29.24 3.92 2.07
CA ASN A 13 -27.83 3.52 1.84
C ASN A 13 -26.85 4.58 2.33
N GLU A 14 -27.23 5.85 2.18
CA GLU A 14 -26.48 7.03 2.58
C GLU A 14 -26.17 6.99 4.08
N ILE A 15 -27.18 6.65 4.90
CA ILE A 15 -27.01 6.51 6.36
C ILE A 15 -25.99 5.42 6.70
N PHE A 16 -25.96 4.31 5.95
CA PHE A 16 -24.95 3.28 6.16
C PHE A 16 -23.56 3.76 5.78
N PHE A 17 -23.41 4.49 4.67
CA PHE A 17 -22.11 5.03 4.28
C PHE A 17 -21.60 6.06 5.30
N ASP A 18 -22.46 6.94 5.81
CA ASP A 18 -22.12 7.88 6.88
C ASP A 18 -21.64 7.13 8.14
N LEU A 19 -22.31 6.02 8.50
CA LEU A 19 -21.86 5.17 9.59
C LEU A 19 -20.52 4.49 9.28
N PHE A 20 -20.33 4.01 8.05
CA PHE A 20 -19.12 3.30 7.65
C PHE A 20 -17.87 4.16 7.77
N GLU A 21 -17.97 5.47 7.53
CA GLU A 21 -16.86 6.41 7.73
C GLU A 21 -16.36 6.46 9.18
N LEU A 22 -17.19 6.07 10.15
CA LEU A 22 -16.84 6.05 11.58
C LEU A 22 -16.10 4.77 12.00
N PHE A 23 -16.04 3.74 11.15
CA PHE A 23 -15.47 2.43 11.47
C PHE A 23 -14.26 2.09 10.61
N ASN A 24 -13.38 1.26 11.16
CA ASN A 24 -12.36 0.59 10.36
C ASN A 24 -13.06 -0.35 9.36
N GLY A 25 -12.57 -0.36 8.12
CA GLY A 25 -13.03 -1.27 7.07
C GLY A 25 -13.11 -2.73 7.47
N ILE A 26 -12.18 -3.20 8.30
CA ILE A 26 -12.16 -4.59 8.76
C ILE A 26 -13.32 -4.87 9.72
N ASP A 27 -13.62 -3.93 10.62
CA ASP A 27 -14.72 -4.06 11.57
C ASP A 27 -16.07 -4.00 10.86
N LEU A 28 -16.19 -3.16 9.82
CA LEU A 28 -17.35 -3.18 8.92
C LEU A 28 -17.54 -4.52 8.24
N PHE A 29 -16.46 -5.08 7.68
CA PHE A 29 -16.53 -6.41 7.08
C PHE A 29 -16.98 -7.45 8.11
N ARG A 30 -16.38 -7.50 9.29
CA ARG A 30 -16.79 -8.46 10.33
C ARG A 30 -18.25 -8.31 10.75
N ALA A 31 -18.68 -7.08 10.99
CA ALA A 31 -20.01 -6.80 11.53
C ALA A 31 -21.10 -7.07 10.49
N LEU A 32 -20.85 -6.74 9.22
CA LEU A 32 -21.90 -6.67 8.20
C LEU A 32 -21.77 -7.73 7.11
N HIS A 33 -20.59 -8.33 6.94
CA HIS A 33 -20.40 -9.35 5.92
C HIS A 33 -21.15 -10.62 6.31
N GLY A 34 -22.09 -11.02 5.46
CA GLY A 34 -22.85 -12.25 5.63
C GLY A 34 -24.16 -12.09 6.39
N LEU A 35 -24.48 -10.89 6.88
CA LEU A 35 -25.79 -10.61 7.46
C LEU A 35 -26.90 -10.74 6.42
N ASN A 36 -26.75 -10.04 5.29
CA ASN A 36 -27.64 -10.18 4.13
C ASN A 36 -26.96 -9.66 2.86
N THR A 37 -27.60 -9.89 1.72
CA THR A 37 -27.10 -9.48 0.39
C THR A 37 -26.96 -7.97 0.26
N ARG A 38 -27.86 -7.19 0.87
CA ARG A 38 -27.82 -5.73 0.85
C ARG A 38 -26.55 -5.21 1.51
N PHE A 39 -26.24 -5.65 2.73
CA PHE A 39 -25.02 -5.24 3.44
C PHE A 39 -23.76 -5.67 2.72
N LYS A 40 -23.75 -6.88 2.14
CA LYS A 40 -22.63 -7.33 1.28
C LYS A 40 -22.41 -6.36 0.11
N SER A 41 -23.48 -5.97 -0.59
CA SER A 41 -23.39 -4.99 -1.69
C SER A 41 -22.92 -3.62 -1.21
N LEU A 42 -23.39 -3.15 -0.05
CA LEU A 42 -22.95 -1.88 0.55
C LEU A 42 -21.46 -1.89 0.90
N LEU A 43 -20.97 -2.95 1.54
CA LEU A 43 -19.53 -3.10 1.81
C LEU A 43 -18.72 -3.06 0.51
N LEU A 44 -19.14 -3.80 -0.52
CA LEU A 44 -18.43 -3.80 -1.81
C LEU A 44 -18.39 -2.41 -2.47
N ILE A 45 -19.48 -1.64 -2.38
CA ILE A 45 -19.51 -0.26 -2.88
C ILE A 45 -18.60 0.64 -2.03
N TYR A 46 -18.64 0.49 -0.71
CA TYR A 46 -17.80 1.26 0.20
C TYR A 46 -16.31 1.01 -0.07
N PHE A 47 -15.86 -0.24 -0.15
CA PHE A 47 -14.46 -0.57 -0.38
C PHE A 47 -13.95 -0.31 -1.80
N ARG A 48 -14.84 -0.13 -2.77
CA ARG A 48 -14.46 0.40 -4.10
C ARG A 48 -13.93 1.83 -4.01
N ASN A 49 -14.51 2.63 -3.12
CA ASN A 49 -14.23 4.05 -3.02
C ASN A 49 -13.32 4.40 -1.83
N ASN A 50 -13.16 3.48 -0.88
CA ASN A 50 -12.48 3.72 0.38
C ASN A 50 -11.19 2.91 0.55
N ARG A 51 -10.41 3.33 1.54
CA ARG A 51 -9.06 2.80 1.82
C ARG A 51 -9.13 1.47 2.53
N ILE A 52 -8.41 0.47 2.03
CA ILE A 52 -8.16 -0.77 2.79
C ILE A 52 -6.89 -0.54 3.62
N ASP A 53 -7.07 -0.33 4.92
CA ASP A 53 -5.98 -0.20 5.89
C ASP A 53 -5.86 -1.48 6.70
N LEU A 54 -4.80 -2.25 6.46
CA LEU A 54 -4.55 -3.52 7.13
C LEU A 54 -3.54 -3.40 8.28
N ARG A 55 -3.08 -2.19 8.66
CA ARG A 55 -1.95 -2.04 9.60
C ARG A 55 -2.20 -2.49 11.04
N SER A 56 -3.46 -2.59 11.47
CA SER A 56 -3.79 -2.95 12.88
C SER A 56 -4.73 -4.15 12.97
N ILE A 57 -4.71 -5.01 11.97
CA ILE A 57 -5.57 -6.18 11.90
C ILE A 57 -4.98 -7.36 12.66
N LEU A 58 -5.74 -7.94 13.59
CA LEU A 58 -5.33 -9.17 14.25
C LEU A 58 -5.16 -10.29 13.21
N LYS A 59 -4.13 -11.13 13.38
CA LYS A 59 -3.80 -12.20 12.44
C LYS A 59 -5.00 -13.08 12.04
N LYS A 60 -5.82 -13.51 13.00
CA LYS A 60 -6.99 -14.38 12.72
C LYS A 60 -7.96 -13.72 11.74
N ASP A 61 -8.08 -12.40 11.83
CA ASP A 61 -9.00 -11.61 11.02
C ASP A 61 -8.38 -11.25 9.68
N PHE A 62 -7.07 -11.07 9.65
CA PHE A 62 -6.31 -11.01 8.41
C PHE A 62 -6.48 -12.27 7.58
N ASP A 63 -6.23 -13.43 8.17
CA ASP A 63 -6.34 -14.72 7.48
C ASP A 63 -7.77 -14.93 6.97
N PHE A 64 -8.77 -14.59 7.80
CA PHE A 64 -10.17 -14.67 7.42
C PHE A 64 -10.53 -13.68 6.31
N PHE A 65 -10.06 -12.44 6.38
CA PHE A 65 -10.29 -11.41 5.37
C PHE A 65 -9.64 -11.77 4.03
N CYS A 66 -8.37 -12.18 4.07
CA CYS A 66 -7.61 -12.66 2.91
C CYS A 66 -8.30 -13.86 2.26
N LYS A 67 -8.80 -14.83 3.04
CA LYS A 67 -9.46 -16.01 2.47
C LYS A 67 -10.84 -15.71 1.87
N ASN A 68 -11.64 -14.89 2.53
CA ASN A 68 -13.07 -14.78 2.22
C ASN A 68 -13.45 -13.51 1.43
N TYR A 69 -12.67 -12.43 1.55
CA TYR A 69 -13.09 -11.10 1.07
C TYR A 69 -12.13 -10.50 0.07
N LEU A 70 -10.83 -10.52 0.36
CA LEU A 70 -9.82 -9.89 -0.48
C LEU A 70 -9.94 -10.29 -1.96
N PRO A 71 -10.12 -11.59 -2.33
CA PRO A 71 -10.27 -12.01 -3.73
C PRO A 71 -11.41 -11.29 -4.48
N SER A 72 -12.49 -10.95 -3.79
CA SER A 72 -13.67 -10.31 -4.39
C SER A 72 -13.50 -8.81 -4.65
N ILE A 73 -12.46 -8.20 -4.05
CA ILE A 73 -12.23 -6.75 -4.10
C ILE A 73 -10.86 -6.35 -4.68
N LEU A 74 -9.96 -7.30 -4.99
CA LEU A 74 -8.62 -7.05 -5.57
C LEU A 74 -8.66 -6.03 -6.71
N ASN A 75 -9.44 -6.34 -7.76
CA ASN A 75 -9.52 -5.52 -8.97
C ASN A 75 -10.16 -4.14 -8.72
N ASN A 76 -10.82 -3.93 -7.59
CA ASN A 76 -11.50 -2.69 -7.25
C ASN A 76 -10.73 -1.87 -6.20
N THR A 77 -9.66 -2.41 -5.65
CA THR A 77 -8.91 -1.78 -4.57
C THR A 77 -8.02 -0.69 -5.15
N ILE A 78 -8.33 0.56 -4.82
CA ILE A 78 -7.59 1.74 -5.28
C ILE A 78 -6.46 2.11 -4.29
N TYR A 79 -6.60 1.70 -3.04
CA TYR A 79 -5.70 2.05 -1.95
C TYR A 79 -5.41 0.85 -1.05
N LEU A 80 -4.13 0.60 -0.79
CA LEU A 80 -3.67 -0.50 0.05
C LEU A 80 -2.58 -0.03 1.03
N ARG A 81 -2.76 -0.32 2.32
CA ARG A 81 -1.71 -0.26 3.34
C ARG A 81 -1.43 -1.64 3.89
N ILE A 82 -0.15 -2.00 3.93
CA ILE A 82 0.33 -3.26 4.52
C ILE A 82 1.46 -2.92 5.52
N SER A 83 1.52 -3.65 6.61
CA SER A 83 2.55 -3.50 7.64
C SER A 83 3.12 -4.83 8.11
N ASN A 84 4.34 -4.83 8.64
CA ASN A 84 4.91 -5.92 9.44
C ASN A 84 5.36 -5.35 10.80
N ASP A 85 4.58 -4.43 11.39
CA ASP A 85 4.87 -3.90 12.72
C ASP A 85 4.62 -4.93 13.84
N GLU A 86 4.83 -4.52 15.08
CA GLU A 86 4.63 -5.38 16.26
C GLU A 86 3.17 -5.86 16.42
N ASP A 87 2.20 -5.06 15.96
CA ASP A 87 0.78 -5.40 15.98
C ASP A 87 0.39 -6.36 14.85
N THR A 88 1.15 -6.37 13.74
CA THR A 88 0.88 -7.15 12.53
C THR A 88 2.10 -7.94 12.03
N PRO A 89 2.75 -8.76 12.88
CA PRO A 89 3.97 -9.45 12.49
C PRO A 89 3.70 -10.44 11.34
N PHE A 90 4.59 -10.45 10.36
CA PHE A 90 4.55 -11.35 9.19
C PHE A 90 3.35 -11.20 8.26
N GLN A 91 2.60 -10.10 8.32
CA GLN A 91 1.46 -9.86 7.44
C GLN A 91 1.81 -9.99 5.96
N CYS A 92 2.93 -9.42 5.50
CA CYS A 92 3.39 -9.56 4.12
C CYS A 92 3.64 -11.03 3.76
N THR A 93 4.25 -11.80 4.67
CA THR A 93 4.47 -13.24 4.47
C THR A 93 3.14 -13.96 4.33
N HIS A 94 2.16 -13.64 5.18
CA HIS A 94 0.84 -14.23 5.13
C HIS A 94 0.10 -13.87 3.84
N PHE A 95 0.19 -12.61 3.42
CA PHE A 95 -0.36 -12.12 2.17
C PHE A 95 0.15 -12.93 0.98
N LEU A 96 1.47 -13.09 0.87
CA LEU A 96 2.12 -13.87 -0.19
C LEU A 96 1.75 -15.36 -0.09
N SER A 97 1.76 -15.93 1.11
CA SER A 97 1.43 -17.34 1.33
C SER A 97 -0.01 -17.69 0.96
N ALA A 98 -0.91 -16.71 1.02
CA ALA A 98 -2.29 -16.84 0.57
C ALA A 98 -2.45 -16.72 -0.96
N GLY A 99 -1.35 -16.57 -1.70
CA GLY A 99 -1.33 -16.47 -3.16
C GLY A 99 -1.60 -15.07 -3.71
N PHE A 100 -1.56 -14.04 -2.85
CA PHE A 100 -1.75 -12.66 -3.30
C PHE A 100 -0.44 -12.04 -3.74
N THR A 101 -0.49 -11.37 -4.88
CA THR A 101 0.62 -10.59 -5.45
C THR A 101 0.13 -9.20 -5.81
N LEU A 102 1.01 -8.20 -5.75
CA LEU A 102 0.63 -6.80 -5.98
C LEU A 102 0.03 -6.56 -7.36
N ASP A 103 0.48 -7.30 -8.39
CA ASP A 103 0.00 -7.17 -9.76
C ASP A 103 -1.46 -7.61 -9.96
N GLN A 104 -2.06 -8.29 -8.98
CA GLN A 104 -3.50 -8.56 -8.98
C GLN A 104 -4.34 -7.31 -8.69
N PHE A 105 -3.75 -6.25 -8.13
CA PHE A 105 -4.43 -5.00 -7.80
C PHE A 105 -4.37 -4.03 -8.99
N ILE A 106 -5.02 -4.40 -10.10
CA ILE A 106 -4.91 -3.71 -11.40
C ILE A 106 -5.31 -2.22 -11.38
N ASN A 107 -6.11 -1.80 -10.40
CA ASN A 107 -6.60 -0.43 -10.24
C ASN A 107 -5.94 0.31 -9.07
N LEU A 108 -4.87 -0.26 -8.49
CA LEU A 108 -4.19 0.33 -7.35
C LEU A 108 -3.53 1.66 -7.74
N ARG A 109 -3.96 2.74 -7.09
CA ARG A 109 -3.41 4.09 -7.29
C ARG A 109 -2.50 4.53 -6.16
N SER A 110 -2.66 3.94 -4.99
CA SER A 110 -1.86 4.27 -3.82
C SER A 110 -1.49 3.04 -3.01
N LEU A 111 -0.20 2.89 -2.76
CA LEU A 111 0.37 1.80 -1.97
C LEU A 111 1.20 2.39 -0.83
N THR A 112 1.06 1.83 0.36
CA THR A 112 1.85 2.24 1.52
C THR A 112 2.34 1.02 2.27
N PHE A 113 3.65 0.95 2.42
CA PHE A 113 4.37 0.02 3.26
C PHE A 113 4.69 0.69 4.59
N TYR A 114 4.39 0.03 5.70
CA TYR A 114 4.61 0.57 7.04
C TYR A 114 5.41 -0.44 7.88
N CYS A 115 6.53 -0.03 8.47
CA CYS A 115 7.35 -0.89 9.34
C CYS A 115 7.66 -2.26 8.72
N ILE A 116 7.96 -2.30 7.41
CA ILE A 116 8.35 -3.56 6.76
C ILE A 116 9.76 -3.91 7.19
N ASN A 117 9.88 -4.91 8.05
CA ASN A 117 11.17 -5.45 8.48
C ASN A 117 11.58 -6.65 7.61
N SER A 118 12.87 -6.69 7.24
CA SER A 118 13.39 -7.59 6.21
C SER A 118 13.49 -9.06 6.64
N ASP A 119 12.53 -9.88 6.21
CA ASP A 119 12.78 -11.27 5.86
C ASP A 119 13.15 -11.34 4.37
N GLN A 120 14.29 -11.96 4.05
CA GLN A 120 14.86 -12.02 2.69
C GLN A 120 13.86 -12.54 1.64
N LYS A 121 12.99 -13.49 2.02
CA LYS A 121 12.00 -14.09 1.10
C LYS A 121 10.87 -13.12 0.71
N ILE A 122 10.49 -12.24 1.62
CA ILE A 122 9.44 -11.24 1.37
C ILE A 122 9.96 -10.21 0.37
N ASN A 123 11.18 -9.75 0.56
CA ASN A 123 11.72 -8.66 -0.25
C ASN A 123 11.84 -9.02 -1.73
N GLU A 124 12.26 -10.24 -2.04
CA GLU A 124 12.34 -10.69 -3.43
C GLU A 124 10.91 -10.77 -4.02
N SER A 125 10.07 -11.65 -3.50
CA SER A 125 8.75 -11.90 -4.11
C SER A 125 7.79 -10.69 -4.09
N PHE A 126 7.84 -9.85 -3.06
CA PHE A 126 6.90 -8.74 -2.89
C PHE A 126 7.27 -7.52 -3.74
N PHE A 127 8.58 -7.22 -3.92
CA PHE A 127 9.02 -6.04 -4.67
C PHE A 127 9.32 -6.32 -6.15
N PHE A 128 9.62 -7.56 -6.56
CA PHE A 128 10.05 -7.88 -7.94
C PHE A 128 8.99 -7.61 -9.04
N ASN A 129 7.75 -7.26 -8.69
CA ASN A 129 6.68 -6.99 -9.65
C ASN A 129 6.03 -5.61 -9.46
N ILE A 130 6.70 -4.69 -8.75
CA ILE A 130 6.13 -3.36 -8.50
C ILE A 130 5.91 -2.60 -9.82
N ASN A 131 6.75 -2.86 -10.83
CA ASN A 131 6.62 -2.29 -12.19
C ASN A 131 5.32 -2.67 -12.91
N ARG A 132 4.56 -3.67 -12.45
CA ARG A 132 3.25 -4.05 -13.03
C ARG A 132 2.10 -3.18 -12.54
N LEU A 133 2.35 -2.27 -11.59
CA LEU A 133 1.34 -1.39 -11.03
C LEU A 133 1.13 -0.15 -11.91
N ASP A 134 0.60 -0.33 -13.11
CA ASP A 134 0.48 0.71 -14.15
C ASP A 134 -0.38 1.92 -13.74
N GLN A 135 -1.26 1.75 -12.75
CA GLN A 135 -2.14 2.81 -12.24
C GLN A 135 -1.56 3.51 -11.01
N LEU A 136 -0.40 3.08 -10.50
CA LEU A 136 0.13 3.59 -9.25
C LEU A 136 0.58 5.04 -9.41
N THR A 137 0.00 5.91 -8.59
CA THR A 137 0.29 7.35 -8.57
C THR A 137 1.03 7.78 -7.30
N ASN A 138 0.85 7.04 -6.20
CA ASN A 138 1.42 7.34 -4.90
C ASN A 138 2.01 6.07 -4.28
N LEU A 139 3.29 6.14 -3.93
CA LEU A 139 4.00 5.05 -3.23
C LEU A 139 4.64 5.61 -1.98
N LYS A 140 4.43 4.93 -0.85
CA LYS A 140 5.03 5.32 0.42
C LYS A 140 5.69 4.12 1.09
N PHE A 141 6.91 4.32 1.56
CA PHE A 141 7.58 3.46 2.51
C PHE A 141 7.77 4.26 3.78
N VAL A 142 7.23 3.77 4.89
CA VAL A 142 7.24 4.46 6.18
C VAL A 142 7.90 3.55 7.19
N GLU A 143 8.98 4.02 7.81
CA GLU A 143 9.72 3.28 8.84
C GLU A 143 10.17 1.87 8.41
N CYS A 144 10.45 1.66 7.13
CA CYS A 144 10.83 0.36 6.59
C CYS A 144 12.31 0.03 6.85
N GLN A 145 12.64 -1.25 6.98
CA GLN A 145 13.99 -1.75 7.21
C GLN A 145 14.29 -2.90 6.24
N LEU A 146 15.10 -2.62 5.21
CA LEU A 146 15.38 -3.53 4.11
C LEU A 146 16.79 -4.15 4.20
N PHE A 147 17.21 -4.60 5.39
CA PHE A 147 18.60 -4.99 5.70
C PHE A 147 19.08 -6.34 5.11
N ASN A 148 18.26 -7.05 4.34
CA ASN A 148 18.62 -8.36 3.77
C ASN A 148 18.43 -8.45 2.25
N ILE A 149 18.40 -7.31 1.56
CA ILE A 149 18.39 -7.27 0.09
C ILE A 149 19.82 -7.06 -0.39
N ASN A 150 20.29 -7.86 -1.34
CA ASN A 150 21.58 -7.58 -1.98
C ASN A 150 21.49 -6.29 -2.83
N ILE A 151 22.65 -5.69 -3.14
CA ILE A 151 22.68 -4.38 -3.81
C ILE A 151 22.04 -4.45 -5.21
N GLU A 152 22.33 -5.50 -5.98
CA GLU A 152 21.77 -5.68 -7.34
C GLU A 152 20.24 -5.74 -7.35
N ASN A 153 19.63 -6.48 -6.42
CA ASN A 153 18.18 -6.57 -6.29
C ASN A 153 17.60 -5.24 -5.83
N PHE A 154 18.28 -4.53 -4.92
CA PHE A 154 17.84 -3.22 -4.47
C PHE A 154 17.84 -2.21 -5.63
N ASP A 155 18.92 -2.15 -6.42
CA ASP A 155 19.02 -1.29 -7.61
C ASP A 155 17.93 -1.62 -8.62
N ASN A 156 17.64 -2.91 -8.82
CA ASN A 156 16.53 -3.33 -9.67
C ASN A 156 15.18 -2.83 -9.15
N ILE A 157 14.91 -2.94 -7.84
CA ILE A 157 13.66 -2.42 -7.23
C ILE A 157 13.55 -0.90 -7.42
N ILE A 158 14.62 -0.15 -7.18
CA ILE A 158 14.65 1.30 -7.39
C ILE A 158 14.36 1.64 -8.85
N ASN A 159 15.00 0.96 -9.80
CA ASN A 159 14.76 1.17 -11.23
C ASN A 159 13.32 0.80 -11.65
N GLN A 160 12.74 -0.25 -11.05
CA GLN A 160 11.33 -0.59 -11.28
C GLN A 160 10.39 0.50 -10.78
N ILE A 161 10.64 1.05 -9.58
CA ILE A 161 9.86 2.16 -9.03
C ILE A 161 9.98 3.40 -9.92
N TRP A 162 11.19 3.74 -10.37
CA TRP A 162 11.42 4.90 -11.23
C TRP A 162 10.75 4.80 -12.59
N ASN A 163 10.63 3.59 -13.14
CA ASN A 163 9.97 3.31 -14.42
C ASN A 163 8.44 3.30 -14.35
N LEU A 164 7.83 3.44 -13.17
CA LEU A 164 6.38 3.43 -13.05
C LEU A 164 5.73 4.58 -13.85
N PRO A 165 4.85 4.28 -14.81
CA PRO A 165 4.42 5.25 -15.82
C PRO A 165 3.58 6.39 -15.25
N LYS A 166 2.93 6.18 -14.10
CA LYS A 166 2.01 7.15 -13.48
C LYS A 166 2.43 7.60 -12.08
N LEU A 167 3.57 7.13 -11.58
CA LEU A 167 4.01 7.46 -10.22
C LEU A 167 4.35 8.95 -10.14
N THR A 168 3.57 9.70 -9.37
CA THR A 168 3.77 11.15 -9.21
C THR A 168 4.31 11.49 -7.84
N HIS A 169 3.99 10.68 -6.82
CA HIS A 169 4.38 10.90 -5.43
C HIS A 169 5.13 9.68 -4.89
N LEU A 170 6.34 9.91 -4.39
CA LEU A 170 7.13 8.91 -3.69
C LEU A 170 7.54 9.46 -2.32
N TYR A 171 7.21 8.72 -1.27
CA TYR A 171 7.74 8.95 0.08
C TYR A 171 8.61 7.76 0.46
N TRP A 172 9.87 8.01 0.76
CA TRP A 172 10.87 6.99 1.02
C TRP A 172 11.47 7.18 2.41
N ASP A 173 11.03 6.35 3.35
CA ASP A 173 11.64 6.17 4.66
C ASP A 173 11.97 4.69 4.84
N CYS A 174 13.06 4.28 4.18
CA CYS A 174 13.63 2.94 4.32
C CYS A 174 15.07 3.05 4.84
N LYS A 175 15.42 2.24 5.83
CA LYS A 175 16.82 1.95 6.16
C LYS A 175 17.31 0.79 5.30
N PHE A 176 18.53 0.92 4.77
CA PHE A 176 19.20 -0.11 3.97
C PHE A 176 20.60 -0.33 4.52
N ASN A 177 21.24 -1.46 4.19
CA ASN A 177 22.55 -1.85 4.74
C ASN A 177 23.64 -0.77 4.66
N LEU A 178 23.56 0.10 3.65
CA LEU A 178 24.50 1.21 3.45
C LEU A 178 23.88 2.60 3.70
N ASN A 179 22.60 2.68 4.10
CA ASN A 179 21.83 3.94 4.25
C ASN A 179 21.84 4.87 3.02
N VAL A 180 22.20 4.38 1.84
CA VAL A 180 22.22 5.13 0.59
C VAL A 180 21.08 4.63 -0.29
N ILE A 181 20.17 5.51 -0.72
CA ILE A 181 19.33 5.22 -1.89
C ILE A 181 20.27 5.24 -3.09
N SER A 182 20.37 4.13 -3.80
CA SER A 182 21.14 4.09 -5.03
C SER A 182 20.53 5.03 -6.06
N ILE A 183 21.41 5.72 -6.79
CA ILE A 183 20.99 6.57 -7.90
C ILE A 183 20.39 5.66 -8.97
N PRO A 184 19.13 5.86 -9.37
CA PRO A 184 18.50 5.08 -10.41
C PRO A 184 19.29 5.18 -11.71
N THR A 185 19.42 4.07 -12.43
CA THR A 185 20.04 4.08 -13.76
C THR A 185 19.09 4.64 -14.82
N VAL A 186 17.78 4.53 -14.56
CA VAL A 186 16.69 4.94 -15.45
C VAL A 186 16.13 6.32 -15.09
N VAL A 187 15.64 7.04 -16.09
CA VAL A 187 15.04 8.37 -15.92
C VAL A 187 13.54 8.23 -15.65
N SER A 188 13.07 8.76 -14.52
CA SER A 188 11.63 8.82 -14.25
C SER A 188 10.98 9.89 -15.10
N LYS A 189 9.91 9.51 -15.81
CA LYS A 189 9.12 10.43 -16.64
C LYS A 189 7.90 10.99 -15.92
N SER A 190 7.53 10.45 -14.77
CA SER A 190 6.25 10.66 -14.10
C SER A 190 6.38 11.35 -12.74
N LEU A 191 7.51 11.15 -12.05
CA LEU A 191 7.70 11.59 -10.68
C LEU A 191 7.73 13.12 -10.58
N GLN A 192 6.93 13.66 -9.66
CA GLN A 192 6.77 15.10 -9.44
C GLN A 192 7.05 15.51 -7.99
N TYR A 193 6.78 14.62 -7.03
CA TYR A 193 6.93 14.87 -5.60
C TYR A 193 7.71 13.73 -4.98
N LEU A 194 8.82 14.08 -4.35
CA LEU A 194 9.68 13.12 -3.69
C LEU A 194 10.04 13.59 -2.28
N THR A 195 9.80 12.71 -1.32
CA THR A 195 10.33 12.84 0.03
C THR A 195 11.29 11.69 0.30
N VAL A 196 12.51 12.00 0.70
CA VAL A 196 13.49 11.01 1.14
C VAL A 196 13.89 11.30 2.58
N CYS A 197 13.66 10.34 3.45
CA CYS A 197 14.10 10.38 4.84
C CYS A 197 15.47 9.71 4.94
N ARG A 198 16.40 10.36 5.65
CA ARG A 198 17.78 9.88 5.87
C ARG A 198 18.57 9.62 4.58
N PRO A 199 18.56 10.53 3.57
CA PRO A 199 19.41 10.36 2.40
C PRO A 199 20.88 10.46 2.81
N TYR A 200 21.71 9.57 2.29
CA TYR A 200 23.16 9.70 2.34
C TYR A 200 23.65 9.92 0.91
N TRP A 201 23.63 11.18 0.47
CA TRP A 201 24.09 11.59 -0.85
C TRP A 201 25.11 12.70 -0.74
N ASP A 202 26.20 12.58 -1.51
CA ASP A 202 27.09 13.71 -1.74
C ASP A 202 26.51 14.69 -2.79
N SER A 203 27.20 15.81 -3.00
CA SER A 203 26.75 16.84 -3.94
C SER A 203 26.73 16.36 -5.39
N SER A 204 27.66 15.49 -5.81
CA SER A 204 27.67 14.91 -7.15
C SER A 204 26.52 13.95 -7.36
N GLU A 205 26.27 13.08 -6.37
CA GLU A 205 25.17 12.12 -6.38
C GLU A 205 23.82 12.80 -6.47
N LEU A 206 23.65 13.96 -5.80
CA LEU A 206 22.45 14.79 -5.92
C LEU A 206 22.23 15.33 -7.33
N VAL A 207 23.29 15.77 -8.03
CA VAL A 207 23.18 16.26 -9.41
C VAL A 207 22.70 15.13 -10.32
N ASP A 208 23.39 13.99 -10.27
CA ASP A 208 23.03 12.80 -11.03
C ASP A 208 21.59 12.36 -10.73
N PHE A 209 21.19 12.41 -9.46
CA PHE A 209 19.82 12.10 -9.04
C PHE A 209 18.77 13.01 -9.68
N PHE A 210 19.01 14.32 -9.76
CA PHE A 210 18.10 15.26 -10.39
C PHE A 210 18.04 15.06 -11.91
N GLU A 211 19.14 14.68 -12.57
CA GLU A 211 19.11 14.29 -13.98
C GLU A 211 18.21 13.07 -14.24
N LYS A 212 18.08 12.17 -13.26
CA LYS A 212 17.17 11.00 -13.31
C LYS A 212 15.73 11.33 -12.96
N THR A 213 15.42 12.57 -12.54
CA THR A 213 14.08 13.01 -12.14
C THR A 213 13.72 14.39 -12.72
N PRO A 214 13.77 14.57 -14.06
CA PRO A 214 13.66 15.89 -14.70
C PRO A 214 12.33 16.61 -14.50
N ASN A 215 11.26 15.88 -14.14
CA ASN A 215 9.92 16.43 -13.92
C ASN A 215 9.60 16.73 -12.43
N LEU A 216 10.61 16.61 -11.56
CA LEU A 216 10.44 16.81 -10.13
C LEU A 216 10.13 18.29 -9.82
N LYS A 217 9.03 18.52 -9.11
CA LYS A 217 8.57 19.85 -8.69
C LYS A 217 8.92 20.14 -7.24
N ILE A 218 8.81 19.12 -6.40
CA ILE A 218 9.12 19.21 -4.97
C ILE A 218 10.03 18.05 -4.60
N PHE A 219 11.17 18.41 -4.05
CA PHE A 219 12.08 17.51 -3.37
C PHE A 219 12.16 17.94 -1.90
N SER A 220 11.93 17.02 -0.98
CA SER A 220 12.04 17.26 0.45
C SER A 220 12.87 16.17 1.08
N THR A 221 13.72 16.54 2.02
CA THR A 221 14.47 15.59 2.84
C THR A 221 14.19 15.83 4.31
N SER A 222 14.11 14.76 5.08
CA SER A 222 14.20 14.83 6.53
C SER A 222 15.50 14.21 6.98
N LEU A 223 16.25 14.97 7.78
CA LEU A 223 17.37 14.48 8.55
C LEU A 223 16.80 14.13 9.93
N ASP A 224 16.96 12.88 10.37
CA ASP A 224 16.75 12.59 11.79
C ASP A 224 17.89 13.26 12.57
N THR A 225 17.52 14.20 13.45
CA THR A 225 18.38 14.70 14.53
C THR A 225 18.47 13.69 15.65
#